data_AF-A0A1H9QUM4-F1
#
_entry.id   AF-A0A1H9QUM4-F1
#
_cell.length_a   1.000
_cell.length_b   1.000
_cell.length_c   1.000
_cell.angle_alpha   90.00
_cell.angle_beta   90.00
_cell.angle_gamma   90.00
#
_symmetry.space_group_name_H-M   'P 1'
#
loop_
_entity.id
_entity.type
_entity.pdbx_description
1 polymer ?
#
loop_
_entity_poly.entity_id
_entity_poly.type
_entity_poly.pdbx_seq_one_letter_code
_entity_poly.pdbx_strand_id
1 'polypeptide(L)'
;MERFCKTIDELKQYYIEKGRNFTPYSQELIDAAVEKYGALPSILIEYYQKIGEVEDLYSDPFHIFAPDDFYVWEADTNDYLIFSSEMQGVCDYGIRCSDLKEDNPVVYGSGDPYDEYETDMVSGLTYKKDYPNEVIHHESLLHWLNVVALGEDL
;
A
#
# COMPACT_ATOMS: atom_id res chain seq x y z
N MET A 1 0.80 -15.50 -19.80
CA MET A 1 -0.23 -14.50 -19.44
C MET A 1 -0.41 -14.67 -17.95
N GLU A 2 0.18 -13.78 -17.17
CA GLU A 2 0.10 -13.86 -15.71
C GLU A 2 -1.34 -13.59 -15.27
N ARG A 3 -1.79 -14.34 -14.27
CA ARG A 3 -3.19 -14.38 -13.87
C ARG A 3 -3.42 -13.34 -12.79
N PHE A 4 -4.05 -12.23 -13.14
CA PHE A 4 -4.66 -11.34 -12.14
C PHE A 4 -5.82 -12.08 -11.45
N CYS A 5 -5.72 -12.16 -10.12
CA CYS A 5 -6.73 -12.69 -9.23
C CYS A 5 -7.88 -11.69 -9.08
N LYS A 6 -9.12 -12.20 -9.09
CA LYS A 6 -10.35 -11.42 -8.99
C LYS A 6 -10.91 -11.34 -7.57
N THR A 7 -10.36 -12.12 -6.64
CA THR A 7 -10.75 -12.13 -5.23
C THR A 7 -9.52 -12.38 -4.35
N ILE A 8 -9.65 -12.09 -3.05
CA ILE A 8 -8.61 -12.43 -2.07
C ILE A 8 -8.43 -13.94 -1.92
N ASP A 9 -9.48 -14.75 -2.12
CA ASP A 9 -9.34 -16.22 -2.12
C ASP A 9 -8.47 -16.72 -3.28
N GLU A 10 -8.62 -16.13 -4.47
CA GLU A 10 -7.74 -16.46 -5.60
C GLU A 10 -6.30 -16.00 -5.34
N LEU A 11 -6.12 -14.82 -4.74
CA LEU A 11 -4.80 -14.30 -4.38
C LEU A 11 -4.11 -15.17 -3.32
N LYS A 12 -4.86 -15.61 -2.31
CA LYS A 12 -4.38 -16.55 -1.30
C LYS A 12 -3.94 -17.87 -1.92
N GLN A 13 -4.76 -18.41 -2.83
CA GLN A 13 -4.42 -19.64 -3.54
C GLN A 13 -3.14 -19.47 -4.39
N TYR A 14 -2.96 -18.30 -5.00
CA TYR A 14 -1.72 -17.97 -5.70
C TYR A 14 -0.49 -17.98 -4.78
N TYR A 15 -0.55 -17.36 -3.60
CA TYR A 15 0.56 -17.42 -2.63
C TYR A 15 0.91 -18.86 -2.21
N ILE A 16 -0.12 -19.70 -1.98
CA ILE A 16 0.07 -21.13 -1.68
C ILE A 16 0.76 -21.86 -2.83
N GLU A 17 0.32 -21.64 -4.07
CA GLU A 17 0.91 -22.26 -5.27
C GLU A 17 2.37 -21.85 -5.50
N LYS A 18 2.73 -20.62 -5.10
CA LYS A 18 4.10 -20.12 -5.12
C LYS A 18 4.94 -20.58 -3.92
N GLY A 19 4.36 -21.32 -2.98
CA GLY A 19 5.06 -21.79 -1.79
C GLY A 19 5.48 -20.66 -0.85
N ARG A 20 4.77 -19.51 -0.89
CA ARG A 20 5.00 -18.38 0.00
C ARG A 20 4.27 -18.65 1.33
N ASN A 21 4.94 -18.35 2.43
CA ASN A 21 4.32 -18.39 3.75
C ASN A 21 3.64 -17.05 4.04
N PHE A 22 2.53 -17.10 4.77
CA PHE A 22 1.85 -15.90 5.21
C PHE A 22 1.07 -16.18 6.50
N THR A 23 0.86 -15.12 7.29
CA THR A 23 0.22 -15.17 8.59
C THR A 23 -0.91 -14.13 8.64
N PRO A 24 -2.18 -14.56 8.66
CA PRO A 24 -3.30 -13.66 8.84
C PRO A 24 -3.24 -12.89 10.16
N TYR A 25 -3.68 -11.64 10.15
CA TYR A 25 -3.78 -10.83 11.37
C TYR A 25 -5.00 -11.21 12.20
N SER A 26 -4.93 -10.93 13.50
CA SER A 26 -6.05 -11.13 14.40
C SER A 26 -7.18 -10.14 14.11
N GLN A 27 -8.42 -10.55 14.38
CA GLN A 27 -9.58 -9.66 14.25
C GLN A 27 -9.46 -8.43 15.17
N GLU A 28 -8.84 -8.57 16.34
CA GLU A 28 -8.63 -7.47 17.28
C GLU A 28 -7.76 -6.35 16.69
N LEU A 29 -6.65 -6.70 16.01
CA LEU A 29 -5.80 -5.69 15.35
C LEU A 29 -6.52 -4.99 14.21
N ILE A 30 -7.30 -5.74 13.43
CA ILE A 30 -8.08 -5.20 12.31
C ILE A 30 -9.18 -4.26 12.85
N ASP A 31 -9.91 -4.68 13.88
CA ASP A 31 -10.96 -3.88 14.51
C ASP A 31 -10.39 -2.59 15.12
N ALA A 32 -9.23 -2.66 15.77
CA ALA A 32 -8.54 -1.49 16.31
C ALA A 32 -8.15 -0.48 15.22
N ALA A 33 -7.68 -0.96 14.06
CA ALA A 33 -7.39 -0.10 12.91
C ALA A 33 -8.67 0.52 12.32
N VAL A 34 -9.74 -0.26 12.18
CA VAL A 34 -11.06 0.24 11.74
C VAL A 34 -11.60 1.30 12.71
N GLU A 35 -11.46 1.12 14.03
CA GLU A 35 -11.86 2.10 15.03
C GLU A 35 -11.01 3.38 14.93
N LYS A 36 -9.69 3.24 14.79
CA LYS A 36 -8.74 4.36 14.69
C LYS A 36 -9.00 5.25 13.47
N TYR A 37 -9.29 4.63 12.32
CA TYR A 37 -9.47 5.34 11.04
C TYR A 37 -10.93 5.50 10.62
N GLY A 38 -11.87 5.00 11.42
CA GLY A 38 -13.32 5.07 11.20
C GLY A 38 -13.87 4.05 10.19
N ALA A 39 -13.06 3.62 9.21
CA ALA A 39 -13.36 2.54 8.28
C ALA A 39 -12.05 2.03 7.65
N LEU A 40 -12.10 0.81 7.10
CA LEU A 40 -11.12 0.31 6.13
C LEU A 40 -11.87 -0.37 4.98
N PRO A 41 -11.31 -0.41 3.76
CA PRO A 41 -11.93 -1.09 2.64
C PRO A 41 -12.15 -2.57 2.90
N SER A 42 -13.28 -3.10 2.43
CA SER A 42 -13.63 -4.52 2.58
C SER A 42 -12.55 -5.45 2.03
N ILE A 43 -11.96 -5.11 0.88
CA ILE A 43 -10.85 -5.88 0.28
C ILE A 43 -9.60 -5.87 1.16
N LEU A 44 -9.29 -4.76 1.82
CA LEU A 44 -8.12 -4.66 2.70
C LEU A 44 -8.32 -5.49 3.97
N ILE A 45 -9.52 -5.43 4.55
CA ILE A 45 -9.92 -6.26 5.71
C ILE A 45 -9.83 -7.75 5.35
N GLU A 46 -10.38 -8.14 4.20
CA GLU A 46 -10.37 -9.52 3.75
C GLU A 46 -8.94 -10.02 3.50
N TYR A 47 -8.07 -9.17 2.91
CA TYR A 47 -6.64 -9.46 2.75
C TYR A 47 -5.98 -9.77 4.09
N TYR A 48 -6.15 -8.93 5.12
CA TYR A 48 -5.54 -9.16 6.43
C TYR A 48 -6.10 -10.40 7.15
N GLN A 49 -7.40 -10.68 7.00
CA GLN A 49 -8.03 -11.86 7.60
C GLN A 49 -7.61 -13.19 6.94
N LYS A 50 -7.27 -13.17 5.65
CA LYS A 50 -7.02 -14.40 4.88
C LYS A 50 -5.55 -14.65 4.58
N ILE A 51 -4.76 -13.60 4.41
CA ILE A 51 -3.35 -13.60 3.98
C ILE A 51 -2.50 -12.95 5.06
N GLY A 52 -2.74 -11.66 5.35
CA GLY A 52 -1.99 -10.91 6.35
C GLY A 52 -0.53 -10.67 5.96
N GLU A 53 0.38 -10.87 6.90
CA GLU A 53 1.82 -10.72 6.68
C GLU A 53 2.34 -11.82 5.77
N VAL A 54 3.03 -11.48 4.68
CA VAL A 54 3.69 -12.47 3.81
C VAL A 54 5.18 -12.52 4.20
N GLU A 55 5.65 -13.71 4.58
CA GLU A 55 7.05 -13.92 4.96
C GLU A 55 7.97 -13.78 3.73
N ASP A 56 9.21 -13.36 3.94
CA ASP A 56 10.22 -13.10 2.90
C ASP A 56 9.96 -11.91 1.95
N LEU A 57 8.97 -11.05 2.24
CA LEU A 57 8.84 -9.76 1.55
C LEU A 57 10.00 -8.78 1.83
N TYR A 58 10.88 -9.05 2.80
CA TYR A 58 12.04 -8.18 3.08
C TYR A 58 13.05 -8.08 1.92
N SER A 59 13.03 -9.02 0.97
CA SER A 59 13.76 -8.91 -0.30
C SER A 59 12.92 -8.41 -1.46
N ASP A 60 11.59 -8.36 -1.29
CA ASP A 60 10.68 -7.82 -2.29
C ASP A 60 10.62 -6.29 -2.12
N PRO A 61 10.53 -5.53 -3.22
CA PRO A 61 10.54 -4.07 -3.14
C PRO A 61 9.33 -3.55 -2.36
N PHE A 62 8.21 -4.28 -2.34
CA PHE A 62 6.96 -3.88 -1.68
C PHE A 62 6.84 -4.39 -0.24
N HIS A 63 6.40 -3.50 0.65
CA HIS A 63 6.07 -3.82 2.04
C HIS A 63 4.70 -3.27 2.42
N ILE A 64 3.72 -4.17 2.55
CA ILE A 64 2.39 -3.88 3.09
C ILE A 64 2.49 -3.84 4.62
N PHE A 65 2.06 -2.74 5.22
CA PHE A 65 2.17 -2.49 6.66
C PHE A 65 1.20 -3.35 7.47
N ALA A 66 1.54 -3.56 8.74
CA ALA A 66 0.58 -4.10 9.70
C ALA A 66 -0.57 -3.10 9.96
N PRO A 67 -1.77 -3.56 10.38
CA PRO A 67 -2.89 -2.66 10.66
C PRO A 67 -2.62 -1.52 11.64
N ASP A 68 -1.70 -1.72 12.60
CA ASP A 68 -1.30 -0.73 13.60
C ASP A 68 -0.21 0.25 13.12
N ASP A 69 0.46 -0.08 12.02
CA ASP A 69 1.57 0.70 11.44
C ASP A 69 1.12 1.72 10.38
N PHE A 70 -0.17 1.76 10.04
CA PHE A 70 -0.67 2.80 9.13
C PHE A 70 -0.43 4.20 9.70
N TYR A 71 -0.31 5.17 8.80
CA TYR A 71 -0.34 6.60 9.14
C TYR A 71 -1.11 7.39 8.11
N VAL A 72 -1.51 8.60 8.49
CA VAL A 72 -2.17 9.54 7.57
C VAL A 72 -1.12 10.50 7.05
N TRP A 73 -1.01 10.59 5.73
CA TRP A 73 -0.33 11.69 5.07
C TRP A 73 -1.34 12.80 4.79
N GLU A 74 -1.18 13.92 5.49
CA GLU A 74 -1.98 15.12 5.29
C GLU A 74 -1.42 15.91 4.11
N ALA A 75 -2.23 16.11 3.07
CA ALA A 75 -1.87 16.93 1.92
C ALA A 75 -2.89 18.06 1.74
N ASP A 76 -2.48 19.14 1.06
CA ASP A 76 -3.29 20.35 0.90
C ASP A 76 -4.69 20.12 0.32
N THR A 77 -4.87 19.02 -0.44
CA THR A 77 -6.13 18.72 -1.14
C THR A 77 -6.90 17.53 -0.59
N ASN A 78 -6.21 16.47 -0.16
CA ASN A 78 -6.81 15.24 0.33
C ASN A 78 -5.86 14.58 1.33
N ASP A 79 -6.43 13.98 2.37
CA ASP A 79 -5.68 13.12 3.29
C ASP A 79 -5.66 11.69 2.76
N TYR A 80 -4.53 11.00 2.97
CA TYR A 80 -4.33 9.63 2.52
C TYR A 80 -3.92 8.74 3.68
N LEU A 81 -4.61 7.61 3.86
CA LEU A 81 -4.16 6.54 4.73
C LEU A 81 -3.09 5.72 4.00
N ILE A 82 -1.84 5.83 4.45
CA ILE A 82 -0.72 5.07 3.91
C ILE A 82 -0.71 3.68 4.55
N PHE A 83 -0.71 2.65 3.71
CA PHE A 83 -0.80 1.25 4.13
C PHE A 83 0.32 0.38 3.55
N SER A 84 1.15 0.92 2.67
CA SER A 84 2.30 0.21 2.09
C SER A 84 3.38 1.18 1.66
N SER A 85 4.60 0.67 1.53
CA SER A 85 5.72 1.34 0.85
C SER A 85 6.44 0.42 -0.13
N GLU A 86 7.26 0.99 -0.99
CA GLU A 86 8.16 0.29 -1.90
C GLU A 86 9.61 0.80 -1.75
N MET A 87 10.59 -0.06 -2.04
CA MET A 87 12.03 0.22 -2.04
C MET A 87 12.52 0.81 -0.72
N GLN A 88 12.03 0.30 0.41
CA GLN A 88 12.35 0.78 1.77
C GLN A 88 11.90 2.23 2.03
N GLY A 89 10.73 2.61 1.50
CA GLY A 89 10.13 3.92 1.76
C GLY A 89 10.50 4.99 0.73
N VAL A 90 10.90 4.59 -0.48
CA VAL A 90 11.09 5.53 -1.60
C VAL A 90 9.73 5.98 -2.15
N CYS A 91 8.82 5.02 -2.30
CA CYS A 91 7.44 5.25 -2.73
C CYS A 91 6.48 4.77 -1.63
N ASP A 92 5.47 5.57 -1.31
CA ASP A 92 4.40 5.19 -0.39
C ASP A 92 3.09 5.00 -1.15
N TYR A 93 2.26 4.07 -0.70
CA TYR A 93 0.94 3.81 -1.29
C TYR A 93 -0.16 4.02 -0.27
N GLY A 94 -1.16 4.78 -0.68
CA GLY A 94 -2.26 5.16 0.18
C GLY A 94 -3.63 5.12 -0.50
N ILE A 95 -4.65 5.17 0.33
CA ILE A 95 -6.05 5.32 -0.06
C ILE A 95 -6.53 6.67 0.49
N ARG A 96 -7.30 7.42 -0.29
CA ARG A 96 -7.91 8.65 0.21
C ARG A 96 -8.77 8.35 1.44
N CYS A 97 -8.63 9.14 2.50
CA CYS A 97 -9.39 8.93 3.72
C CYS A 97 -10.92 8.99 3.48
N SER A 98 -11.38 9.77 2.50
CA SER A 98 -12.79 9.83 2.08
C SER A 98 -13.32 8.53 1.50
N ASP A 99 -12.44 7.68 0.97
CA ASP A 99 -12.79 6.51 0.17
C ASP A 99 -12.60 5.20 0.98
N LEU A 100 -12.24 5.29 2.26
CA LEU A 100 -12.03 4.14 3.16
C LEU A 100 -13.28 3.27 3.38
N LYS A 101 -14.47 3.77 3.03
CA LYS A 101 -15.73 3.02 3.09
C LYS A 101 -16.06 2.29 1.79
N GLU A 102 -15.31 2.55 0.72
CA GLU A 102 -15.48 1.82 -0.54
C GLU A 102 -14.90 0.41 -0.40
N ASP A 103 -15.52 -0.56 -1.09
CA ASP A 103 -15.08 -1.95 -0.99
C ASP A 103 -13.69 -2.17 -1.60
N ASN A 104 -13.41 -1.48 -2.71
CA ASN A 104 -12.19 -1.64 -3.52
C ASN A 104 -11.76 -0.27 -4.11
N PRO A 105 -11.30 0.67 -3.26
CA PRO A 105 -10.96 2.02 -3.68
C PRO A 105 -9.72 2.05 -4.59
N VAL A 106 -9.50 3.20 -5.21
CA VAL A 106 -8.27 3.53 -5.95
C VAL A 106 -7.09 3.61 -4.96
N VAL A 107 -5.92 3.11 -5.38
CA VAL A 107 -4.66 3.26 -4.65
C VAL A 107 -3.81 4.33 -5.32
N TYR A 108 -3.20 5.17 -4.50
CA TYR A 108 -2.42 6.34 -4.87
C TYR A 108 -0.97 6.08 -4.47
N GLY A 109 -0.05 6.10 -5.43
CA GLY A 109 1.39 6.07 -5.16
C GLY A 109 1.98 7.48 -5.00
N SER A 110 2.92 7.64 -4.08
CA SER A 110 3.82 8.79 -3.99
C SER A 110 5.15 8.45 -4.68
N GLY A 111 5.67 9.38 -5.47
CA GLY A 111 7.02 9.31 -6.03
C GLY A 111 7.10 9.03 -7.52
N ASP A 112 8.04 9.72 -8.16
CA ASP A 112 8.73 9.25 -9.36
C ASP A 112 10.01 8.54 -8.87
N PRO A 113 10.33 7.30 -9.27
CA PRO A 113 11.60 6.64 -8.94
C PRO A 113 12.84 7.44 -9.40
N TYR A 114 12.65 8.51 -10.19
CA TYR A 114 13.68 9.45 -10.65
C TYR A 114 13.62 10.85 -10.00
N ASP A 115 13.17 10.96 -8.74
CA ASP A 115 13.09 12.25 -8.05
C ASP A 115 14.41 13.07 -8.11
N GLU A 116 14.30 14.30 -8.64
CA GLU A 116 15.36 15.31 -8.65
C GLU A 116 15.48 15.96 -7.26
N TYR A 117 16.66 15.83 -6.66
CA TYR A 117 17.03 16.54 -5.43
C TYR A 117 17.29 18.02 -5.74
N GLU A 118 16.58 18.92 -5.06
CA GLU A 118 16.86 20.35 -5.15
C GLU A 118 17.78 20.75 -3.98
N THR A 119 18.91 21.36 -4.32
CA THR A 119 19.84 21.90 -3.31
C THR A 119 19.62 23.39 -3.20
N ASP A 120 19.19 23.85 -2.03
CA ASP A 120 19.14 25.27 -1.73
C ASP A 120 20.58 25.81 -1.71
N MET A 121 20.93 26.61 -2.70
CA MET A 121 22.28 27.18 -2.87
C MET A 121 22.64 28.22 -1.79
N VAL A 122 21.67 28.64 -0.97
CA VAL A 122 21.86 29.58 0.15
C VAL A 122 22.09 28.84 1.46
N SER A 123 21.30 27.80 1.75
CA SER A 123 21.45 27.02 2.99
C SER A 123 22.36 25.80 2.86
N GLY A 124 22.66 25.35 1.63
CA GLY A 124 23.41 24.14 1.34
C GLY A 124 22.65 22.85 1.67
N LEU A 125 21.36 22.95 2.01
CA LEU A 125 20.52 21.82 2.35
C LEU A 125 19.85 21.28 1.09
N THR A 126 19.92 19.97 0.95
CA THR A 126 19.23 19.23 -0.10
C THR A 126 17.90 18.76 0.44
N TYR A 127 16.82 19.06 -0.28
CA TYR A 127 15.48 18.62 0.07
C TYR A 127 14.92 17.77 -1.06
N LYS A 128 14.13 16.75 -0.69
CA LYS A 128 13.24 16.09 -1.65
C LYS A 128 12.27 17.17 -2.11
N LYS A 129 12.16 17.38 -3.42
CA LYS A 129 11.22 18.35 -3.95
C LYS A 129 9.82 17.85 -3.60
N ASP A 130 9.13 18.56 -2.71
CA ASP A 130 7.74 18.30 -2.40
C ASP A 130 6.94 18.59 -3.69
N TYR A 131 6.66 17.54 -4.46
CA TYR A 131 5.81 17.65 -5.64
C TYR A 131 4.35 17.56 -5.21
N PRO A 132 3.55 18.61 -5.46
CA PRO A 132 2.12 18.41 -5.58
C PRO A 132 1.84 17.79 -6.96
N ASN A 133 1.25 16.59 -6.97
CA ASN A 133 0.45 16.04 -8.07
C ASN A 133 1.15 15.37 -9.27
N GLU A 134 1.82 14.24 -9.08
CA GLU A 134 1.50 13.08 -9.93
C GLU A 134 1.25 11.89 -9.00
N VAL A 135 -0.03 11.71 -8.66
CA VAL A 135 -0.54 10.44 -8.18
C VAL A 135 -0.24 9.44 -9.28
N ILE A 136 0.62 8.46 -9.02
CA ILE A 136 0.58 7.24 -9.81
C ILE A 136 -0.75 6.58 -9.46
N HIS A 137 -1.68 6.66 -10.41
CA HIS A 137 -3.03 6.14 -10.27
C HIS A 137 -2.98 4.62 -10.48
N HIS A 138 -3.22 3.85 -9.43
CA HIS A 138 -3.49 2.42 -9.57
C HIS A 138 -4.99 2.18 -9.66
N GLU A 139 -5.42 1.29 -10.57
CA GLU A 139 -6.83 1.09 -10.91
C GLU A 139 -7.72 0.80 -9.69
N SER A 140 -7.30 -0.13 -8.82
CA SER A 140 -8.02 -0.47 -7.59
C SER A 140 -7.10 -1.18 -6.60
N LEU A 141 -7.47 -1.21 -5.33
CA LEU A 141 -6.73 -1.89 -4.27
C LEU A 141 -6.45 -3.37 -4.59
N LEU A 142 -7.45 -4.10 -5.11
CA LEU A 142 -7.22 -5.50 -5.51
C LEU A 142 -6.23 -5.62 -6.66
N HIS A 143 -6.28 -4.71 -7.64
CA HIS A 143 -5.30 -4.68 -8.73
C HIS A 143 -3.88 -4.46 -8.15
N TRP A 144 -3.73 -3.48 -7.26
CA TRP A 144 -2.46 -3.17 -6.63
C TRP A 144 -1.93 -4.36 -5.80
N LEU A 145 -2.78 -5.05 -5.03
CA LEU A 145 -2.40 -6.27 -4.30
C LEU A 145 -1.92 -7.40 -5.23
N ASN A 146 -2.46 -7.49 -6.45
CA ASN A 146 -1.95 -8.44 -7.44
C ASN A 146 -0.55 -8.06 -7.91
N VAL A 147 -0.29 -6.78 -8.18
CA VAL A 147 1.05 -6.32 -8.60
C VAL A 147 2.09 -6.66 -7.54
N VAL A 148 1.80 -6.38 -6.27
CA VAL A 148 2.67 -6.77 -5.15
C VAL A 148 2.91 -8.28 -5.11
N ALA A 149 1.88 -9.11 -5.32
CA ALA A 149 2.02 -10.56 -5.32
C ALA A 149 2.83 -11.10 -6.50
N LEU A 150 2.80 -10.41 -7.66
CA LEU A 150 3.60 -10.76 -8.82
C LEU A 150 5.06 -10.29 -8.70
N GLY A 151 5.33 -9.25 -7.89
CA GLY A 151 6.65 -8.63 -7.77
C GLY A 151 7.05 -7.87 -9.04
N GLU A 152 6.05 -7.36 -9.78
CA GLU A 152 6.29 -6.51 -10.94
C GLU A 152 6.57 -5.08 -10.48
N ASP A 153 7.63 -4.45 -11.01
CA ASP A 153 7.87 -3.02 -10.83
C ASP A 153 6.71 -2.22 -11.44
N LEU A 154 6.20 -1.22 -10.72
CA LEU A 154 5.10 -0.34 -11.13
C LEU A 154 5.54 0.78 -12.10
#